data_AF-A0A836KFP3-F1
#
_entry.id   AF-A0A836KFP3-F1
#
_cell.length_a   1.000
_cell.length_b   1.000
_cell.length_c   1.000
_cell.angle_alpha   90.00
_cell.angle_beta   90.00
_cell.angle_gamma   90.00
#
_symmetry.space_group_name_H-M   'P 1'
#
loop_
_entity.id
_entity.type
_entity.pdbx_description
1 polymer ?
#
loop_
_entity_poly.entity_id
_entity_poly.type
_entity_poly.pdbx_seq_one_letter_code
_entity_poly.pdbx_strand_id
1 'polypeptide(L)'
;MGSKKPFYYQEYRQHVGAVIMLIATFVAFILTTCGTPLGMLMIRSWNATPVPGEEAEVNPCYTLWGKHNNCAKPTYSMRITDPPISTCDDIRIRFEAAEAFSVLAIFSLIGVLGAAWYKICGSDIKLTVILLSAFSIGCTTVPWAVVTAFYYTSFCGLEFLTHKETSLGAGYVLLIISFVVQIISLILFVFLEPDTSKKKSEVAGKAASPDACSSAGSAAH
;
A
#
# COMPACT_ATOMS: atom_id res chain seq x y z
N MET A 1 28.19 -28.65 13.59
CA MET A 1 28.22 -27.41 12.81
C MET A 1 27.23 -27.56 11.65
N GLY A 2 26.06 -26.93 11.73
CA GLY A 2 25.08 -26.99 10.65
C GLY A 2 25.58 -26.21 9.44
N SER A 3 25.70 -26.87 8.29
CA SER A 3 26.02 -26.24 7.01
C SER A 3 25.04 -25.09 6.77
N LYS A 4 25.54 -23.85 6.77
CA LYS A 4 24.75 -22.69 6.36
C LYS A 4 24.48 -22.86 4.88
N LYS A 5 23.24 -23.21 4.53
CA LYS A 5 22.82 -23.25 3.12
C LYS A 5 23.16 -21.90 2.47
N PRO A 6 23.73 -21.88 1.26
CA PRO A 6 24.02 -20.64 0.57
C PRO A 6 22.73 -19.84 0.37
N PHE A 7 22.82 -18.52 0.50
CA PHE A 7 21.71 -17.55 0.41
C PHE A 7 20.83 -17.69 -0.85
N TYR A 8 21.35 -18.36 -1.88
CA TYR A 8 20.69 -18.56 -3.19
C TYR A 8 19.90 -19.86 -3.35
N TYR A 9 19.87 -20.77 -2.36
CA TYR A 9 19.04 -21.97 -2.45
C TYR A 9 17.58 -21.63 -2.08
N GLN A 10 16.89 -20.90 -2.99
CA GLN A 10 15.52 -20.45 -2.79
C GLN A 10 14.53 -21.62 -2.96
N GLU A 11 14.01 -22.11 -1.85
CA GLU A 11 12.94 -23.10 -1.84
C GLU A 11 11.58 -22.40 -2.03
N TYR A 12 11.37 -21.75 -3.19
CA TYR A 12 10.15 -21.00 -3.54
C TYR A 12 8.86 -21.79 -3.29
N ARG A 13 8.91 -23.13 -3.46
CA ARG A 13 7.78 -24.03 -3.21
C ARG A 13 7.33 -24.08 -1.74
N GLN A 14 8.20 -23.74 -0.79
CA GLN A 14 7.86 -23.77 0.64
C GLN A 14 7.23 -22.46 1.13
N HIS A 15 7.45 -21.36 0.39
CA HIS A 15 7.02 -20.01 0.76
C HIS A 15 6.02 -19.44 -0.28
N VAL A 16 5.00 -20.23 -0.62
CA VAL A 16 3.98 -19.84 -1.63
C VAL A 16 3.28 -18.54 -1.23
N GLY A 17 2.97 -18.37 0.06
CA GLY A 17 2.37 -17.15 0.59
C GLY A 17 3.27 -15.93 0.38
N ALA A 18 4.56 -16.03 0.73
CA ALA A 18 5.52 -14.94 0.53
C ALA A 18 5.73 -14.57 -0.95
N VAL A 19 5.73 -15.55 -1.86
CA VAL A 19 5.85 -15.31 -3.31
C VAL A 19 4.63 -14.57 -3.85
N ILE A 20 3.41 -15.00 -3.48
CA ILE A 20 2.17 -14.30 -3.88
C ILE A 20 2.19 -12.88 -3.36
N MET A 21 2.55 -12.69 -2.10
CA MET A 21 2.64 -11.37 -1.49
C MET A 21 3.65 -10.48 -2.21
N LEU A 22 4.81 -11.01 -2.59
CA LEU A 22 5.82 -10.25 -3.33
C LEU A 22 5.28 -9.74 -4.67
N ILE A 23 4.63 -10.61 -5.45
CA ILE A 23 4.06 -10.25 -6.75
C ILE A 23 2.91 -9.24 -6.57
N ALA A 24 1.98 -9.51 -5.66
CA ALA A 24 0.84 -8.65 -5.42
C ALA A 24 1.26 -7.27 -4.89
N THR A 25 2.24 -7.22 -3.98
CA THR A 25 2.80 -5.96 -3.47
C THR A 25 3.51 -5.17 -4.56
N PHE A 26 4.18 -5.85 -5.51
CA PHE A 26 4.81 -5.18 -6.65
C PHE A 26 3.77 -4.53 -7.57
N VAL A 27 2.67 -5.23 -7.85
CA VAL A 27 1.54 -4.66 -8.59
C VAL A 27 0.94 -3.48 -7.84
N ALA A 28 0.67 -3.61 -6.54
CA ALA A 28 0.15 -2.54 -5.70
C ALA A 28 1.09 -1.31 -5.68
N PHE A 29 2.41 -1.54 -5.61
CA PHE A 29 3.42 -0.50 -5.67
C PHE A 29 3.35 0.31 -6.97
N ILE A 30 3.24 -0.36 -8.12
CA ILE A 30 3.09 0.32 -9.42
C ILE A 30 1.79 1.11 -9.44
N LEU A 31 0.66 0.49 -9.05
CA LEU A 31 -0.65 1.14 -9.05
C LEU A 31 -0.67 2.39 -8.15
N THR A 32 -0.08 2.34 -6.95
CA THR A 32 0.01 3.48 -6.06
C THR A 32 0.94 4.56 -6.60
N THR A 33 2.10 4.20 -7.12
CA THR A 33 3.09 5.16 -7.64
C THR A 33 2.60 5.86 -8.90
N CYS A 34 1.91 5.15 -9.78
CA CYS A 34 1.30 5.73 -10.97
C CYS A 34 -0.01 6.46 -10.65
N GLY A 35 -0.81 5.95 -9.71
CA GLY A 35 -2.11 6.53 -9.34
C GLY A 35 -2.00 7.86 -8.59
N THR A 36 -0.98 8.03 -7.75
CA THR A 36 -0.77 9.25 -6.94
C THR A 36 -0.59 10.54 -7.74
N PRO A 37 0.20 10.61 -8.82
CA PRO A 37 0.31 11.81 -9.66
C PRO A 37 -0.82 11.95 -10.68
N LEU A 38 -1.65 10.91 -10.89
CA LEU A 38 -2.74 10.96 -11.84
C LEU A 38 -3.95 11.72 -11.28
N GLY A 39 -4.79 12.22 -12.19
CA GLY A 39 -6.03 12.90 -11.83
C GLY A 39 -6.93 12.03 -10.95
N MET A 40 -7.17 12.50 -9.73
CA MET A 40 -8.07 11.89 -8.75
C MET A 40 -9.52 12.29 -9.00
N LEU A 41 -9.73 13.58 -9.31
CA LEU A 41 -11.02 14.15 -9.67
C LEU A 41 -10.90 14.87 -11.01
N MET A 42 -11.69 14.45 -11.99
CA MET A 42 -11.77 15.09 -13.29
C MET A 42 -12.88 16.13 -13.24
N ILE A 43 -12.64 17.33 -13.76
CA ILE A 43 -13.67 18.36 -13.81
C ILE A 43 -14.62 18.05 -14.97
N ARG A 44 -15.93 18.09 -14.75
CA ARG A 44 -16.92 17.72 -15.78
C ARG A 44 -17.14 18.79 -16.84
N SER A 45 -17.14 20.05 -16.41
CA SER A 45 -17.32 21.21 -17.29
C SER A 45 -16.20 22.20 -17.06
N TRP A 46 -15.52 22.59 -18.13
CA TRP A 46 -14.43 23.56 -18.09
C TRP A 46 -14.56 24.54 -19.25
N ASN A 47 -14.05 25.76 -19.05
CA ASN A 47 -14.06 26.79 -20.09
C ASN A 47 -12.81 26.62 -20.95
N ALA A 48 -12.99 26.12 -22.17
CA ALA A 48 -11.92 25.97 -23.15
C ALA A 48 -11.43 27.31 -23.74
N THR A 49 -12.06 28.42 -23.38
CA THR A 49 -11.67 29.75 -23.82
C THR A 49 -10.51 30.27 -22.97
N PRO A 50 -9.32 30.51 -23.56
CA PRO A 50 -8.18 31.08 -22.84
C PRO A 50 -8.51 32.51 -22.37
N VAL A 51 -8.26 32.79 -21.09
CA VAL A 51 -8.27 34.15 -20.54
C VAL A 51 -6.90 34.77 -20.88
N PRO A 52 -6.81 36.08 -21.22
CA PRO A 52 -5.52 36.71 -21.52
C PRO A 52 -4.55 36.57 -20.35
N GLY A 53 -3.44 35.85 -20.56
CA GLY A 53 -2.43 35.58 -19.53
C GLY A 53 -2.52 34.20 -18.87
N GLU A 54 -3.55 33.39 -19.17
CA GLU A 54 -3.70 32.03 -18.65
C GLU A 54 -3.84 30.98 -19.78
N GLU A 55 -3.27 29.79 -19.57
CA GLU A 55 -3.45 28.67 -20.52
C GLU A 55 -4.90 28.20 -20.52
N ALA A 56 -5.46 27.94 -21.71
CA ALA A 56 -6.78 27.35 -21.86
C ALA A 56 -6.90 26.03 -21.09
N GLU A 57 -8.01 25.84 -20.39
CA GLU A 57 -8.31 24.56 -19.73
C GLU A 57 -8.65 23.51 -20.79
N VAL A 58 -7.86 22.44 -20.84
CA VAL A 58 -8.04 21.33 -21.76
C VAL A 58 -8.00 20.05 -20.96
N ASN A 59 -9.16 19.51 -20.60
CA ASN A 59 -9.30 18.34 -19.72
C ASN A 59 -8.58 18.57 -18.37
N PRO A 60 -9.06 19.51 -17.53
CA PRO A 60 -8.45 19.78 -16.23
C PRO A 60 -8.84 18.74 -15.17
N CYS A 61 -7.95 18.54 -14.20
CA CYS A 61 -8.16 17.62 -13.07
C CYS A 61 -7.48 18.08 -11.81
N TYR A 62 -7.99 17.59 -10.68
CA TYR A 62 -7.34 17.64 -9.39
C TYR A 62 -6.62 16.31 -9.13
N THR A 63 -5.34 16.43 -8.77
CA THR A 63 -4.51 15.35 -8.23
C THR A 63 -4.46 15.50 -6.71
N LEU A 64 -3.74 14.61 -6.03
CA LEU A 64 -3.42 14.81 -4.61
C LEU A 64 -2.54 16.02 -4.34
N TRP A 65 -1.85 16.54 -5.37
CA TRP A 65 -0.81 17.57 -5.26
C TRP A 65 -1.26 18.96 -5.74
N GLY A 66 -2.43 19.05 -6.36
CA GLY A 66 -2.94 20.29 -6.93
C GLY A 66 -3.78 20.09 -8.20
N LYS A 67 -4.10 21.20 -8.87
CA LYS A 67 -4.88 21.24 -10.11
C LYS A 67 -3.95 21.33 -11.33
N HIS A 68 -4.29 20.55 -12.36
CA HIS A 68 -3.78 20.73 -13.71
C HIS A 68 -4.86 21.36 -14.59
N ASN A 69 -4.49 22.36 -15.39
CA ASN A 69 -5.35 22.86 -16.47
C ASN A 69 -5.42 21.88 -17.65
N ASN A 70 -4.43 20.99 -17.75
CA ASN A 70 -4.42 19.88 -18.69
C ASN A 70 -3.74 18.65 -18.06
N CYS A 71 -4.52 17.60 -17.79
CA CYS A 71 -4.02 16.38 -17.12
C CYS A 71 -2.96 15.60 -17.90
N ALA A 72 -2.80 15.87 -19.21
CA ALA A 72 -1.75 15.26 -20.01
C ALA A 72 -0.38 15.95 -19.83
N LYS A 73 -0.35 17.14 -19.22
CA LYS A 73 0.88 17.92 -19.00
C LYS A 73 1.29 17.89 -17.53
N PRO A 74 2.60 17.89 -17.22
CA PRO A 74 3.09 17.92 -15.85
C PRO A 74 2.96 19.29 -15.16
N THR A 75 2.47 20.31 -15.85
CA THR A 75 2.39 21.69 -15.32
C THR A 75 1.18 21.85 -14.41
N TYR A 76 1.43 22.24 -13.16
CA TYR A 76 0.39 22.60 -12.19
C TYR A 76 -0.02 24.05 -12.40
N SER A 77 -1.32 24.30 -12.48
CA SER A 77 -1.87 25.65 -12.51
C SER A 77 -2.15 26.19 -11.12
N MET A 78 -2.55 25.31 -10.19
CA MET A 78 -2.76 25.64 -8.78
C MET A 78 -2.22 24.53 -7.89
N ARG A 79 -1.62 24.90 -6.77
CA ARG A 79 -1.21 24.00 -5.69
C ARG A 79 -2.18 24.10 -4.51
N ILE A 80 -2.02 23.21 -3.53
CA ILE A 80 -2.81 23.20 -2.29
C ILE A 80 -2.62 24.49 -1.48
N THR A 81 -1.48 25.17 -1.63
CA THR A 81 -1.20 26.46 -0.99
C THR A 81 -1.92 27.63 -1.63
N ASP A 82 -2.53 27.44 -2.80
CA ASP A 82 -3.14 28.51 -3.57
C ASP A 82 -4.66 28.58 -3.28
N PRO A 83 -5.26 29.78 -3.29
CA PRO A 83 -6.71 29.93 -3.19
C PRO A 83 -7.41 29.21 -4.37
N PRO A 84 -8.59 28.60 -4.16
CA PRO A 84 -9.43 28.64 -2.95
C PRO A 84 -9.09 27.58 -1.90
N ILE A 85 -8.16 26.67 -2.18
CA ILE A 85 -7.82 25.54 -1.29
C ILE A 85 -7.21 26.05 0.01
N SER A 86 -6.27 26.99 -0.07
CA SER A 86 -5.62 27.55 1.12
C SER A 86 -6.52 28.39 2.02
N THR A 87 -7.67 28.86 1.51
CA THR A 87 -8.66 29.61 2.29
C THR A 87 -9.48 28.72 3.21
N CYS A 88 -9.53 27.40 2.96
CA CYS A 88 -10.24 26.43 3.77
C CYS A 88 -9.26 25.46 4.43
N ASP A 89 -8.95 25.70 5.70
CA ASP A 89 -7.99 24.87 6.45
C ASP A 89 -8.38 23.38 6.48
N ASP A 90 -9.68 23.06 6.52
CA ASP A 90 -10.14 21.67 6.54
C ASP A 90 -9.83 20.94 5.22
N ILE A 91 -9.99 21.60 4.07
CA ILE A 91 -9.57 21.02 2.78
C ILE A 91 -8.04 20.90 2.74
N ARG A 92 -7.33 21.96 3.13
CA ARG A 92 -5.86 22.02 3.08
C ARG A 92 -5.21 20.90 3.91
N ILE A 93 -5.58 20.76 5.19
CA ILE A 93 -5.01 19.75 6.09
C ILE A 93 -5.26 18.32 5.58
N ARG A 94 -6.42 18.07 4.96
CA ARG A 94 -6.74 16.74 4.41
C ARG A 94 -5.94 16.42 3.16
N PHE A 95 -5.69 17.41 2.28
CA PHE A 95 -4.78 17.23 1.15
C PHE A 95 -3.35 16.99 1.63
N GLU A 96 -2.84 17.81 2.57
CA GLU A 96 -1.50 17.62 3.16
C GLU A 96 -1.36 16.23 3.80
N ALA A 97 -2.40 15.76 4.51
CA ALA A 97 -2.43 14.41 5.05
C ALA A 97 -2.41 13.35 3.93
N ALA A 98 -3.24 13.50 2.91
CA ALA A 98 -3.29 12.56 1.78
C ALA A 98 -1.94 12.45 1.06
N GLU A 99 -1.25 13.57 0.84
CA GLU A 99 0.12 13.59 0.28
C GLU A 99 1.11 12.82 1.16
N ALA A 100 1.15 13.14 2.46
CA ALA A 100 2.07 12.50 3.40
C ALA A 100 1.82 10.99 3.49
N PHE A 101 0.55 10.57 3.60
CA PHE A 101 0.18 9.16 3.67
C PHE A 101 0.43 8.42 2.34
N SER A 102 0.30 9.08 1.19
CA SER A 102 0.71 8.52 -0.10
C SER A 102 2.21 8.23 -0.15
N VAL A 103 3.05 9.15 0.33
CA VAL A 103 4.50 8.94 0.39
C VAL A 103 4.85 7.80 1.35
N LEU A 104 4.25 7.80 2.55
CA LEU A 104 4.44 6.72 3.53
C LEU A 104 4.02 5.35 2.97
N ALA A 105 2.90 5.29 2.25
CA ALA A 105 2.43 4.09 1.59
C ALA A 105 3.43 3.55 0.56
N ILE A 106 4.03 4.43 -0.26
CA ILE A 106 5.02 4.03 -1.26
C ILE A 106 6.25 3.42 -0.58
N PHE A 107 6.78 4.07 0.46
CA PHE A 107 7.92 3.53 1.21
C PHE A 107 7.59 2.24 1.96
N SER A 108 6.39 2.13 2.56
CA SER A 108 5.97 0.91 3.23
C SER A 108 5.82 -0.24 2.24
N LEU A 109 5.30 -0.02 1.03
CA LEU A 109 5.21 -1.03 -0.02
C LEU A 109 6.60 -1.55 -0.44
N ILE A 110 7.59 -0.66 -0.59
CA ILE A 110 8.99 -1.06 -0.83
C ILE A 110 9.52 -1.90 0.33
N GLY A 111 9.21 -1.51 1.57
CA GLY A 111 9.54 -2.28 2.76
C GLY A 111 8.91 -3.68 2.75
N VAL A 112 7.63 -3.80 2.41
CA VAL A 112 6.93 -5.09 2.28
C VAL A 112 7.56 -5.95 1.19
N LEU A 113 7.94 -5.37 0.05
CA LEU A 113 8.68 -6.09 -1.01
C LEU A 113 9.98 -6.68 -0.49
N GLY A 114 10.79 -5.88 0.20
CA GLY A 114 12.04 -6.32 0.80
C GLY A 114 11.82 -7.39 1.87
N ALA A 115 10.81 -7.24 2.72
CA ALA A 115 10.47 -8.20 3.76
C ALA A 115 9.95 -9.53 3.18
N ALA A 116 9.11 -9.48 2.14
CA ALA A 116 8.64 -10.67 1.44
C ALA A 116 9.80 -11.41 0.77
N TRP A 117 10.70 -10.70 0.10
CA TRP A 117 11.93 -11.27 -0.47
C TRP A 117 12.80 -11.94 0.60
N TYR A 118 13.03 -11.24 1.72
CA TYR A 118 13.82 -11.77 2.83
C TYR A 118 13.17 -13.00 3.49
N LYS A 119 11.84 -13.07 3.53
CA LYS A 119 11.10 -14.26 3.98
C LYS A 119 11.31 -15.45 3.03
N ILE A 120 11.32 -15.23 1.71
CA ILE A 120 11.62 -16.27 0.71
C ILE A 120 13.04 -16.84 0.88
N CYS A 121 13.99 -16.04 1.39
CA CYS A 121 15.34 -16.50 1.73
C CYS A 121 15.43 -17.39 2.98
N GLY A 122 14.31 -17.72 3.64
CA GLY A 122 14.23 -18.67 4.76
C GLY A 122 14.27 -18.05 6.15
N SER A 123 14.22 -16.72 6.28
CA SER A 123 14.17 -16.03 7.57
C SER A 123 12.79 -16.11 8.21
N ASP A 124 12.69 -16.23 9.53
CA ASP A 124 11.38 -16.24 10.21
C ASP A 124 10.91 -14.85 10.67
N ILE A 125 10.46 -14.04 9.71
CA ILE A 125 9.99 -12.67 9.93
C ILE A 125 8.48 -12.51 9.65
N LYS A 126 7.69 -13.58 9.80
CA LYS A 126 6.25 -13.60 9.44
C LYS A 126 5.48 -12.46 10.13
N LEU A 127 5.69 -12.27 11.44
CA LEU A 127 5.02 -11.22 12.20
C LEU A 127 5.39 -9.82 11.69
N THR A 128 6.67 -9.59 11.40
CA THR A 128 7.16 -8.31 10.85
C THR A 128 6.53 -8.00 9.50
N VAL A 129 6.42 -9.00 8.61
CA VAL A 129 5.76 -8.84 7.30
C VAL A 129 4.29 -8.48 7.47
N ILE A 130 3.58 -9.15 8.39
CA ILE A 130 2.16 -8.87 8.68
C ILE A 130 1.98 -7.43 9.20
N LEU A 131 2.77 -7.02 10.19
CA LEU A 131 2.67 -5.68 10.78
C LEU A 131 2.98 -4.58 9.75
N LEU A 132 4.04 -4.77 8.96
CA LEU A 132 4.43 -3.81 7.93
C LEU A 132 3.38 -3.73 6.81
N SER A 133 2.79 -4.86 6.42
CA SER A 133 1.71 -4.90 5.45
C SER A 133 0.43 -4.23 5.98
N ALA A 134 0.06 -4.49 7.25
CA ALA A 134 -1.07 -3.82 7.88
C ALA A 134 -0.87 -2.30 7.96
N PHE A 135 0.34 -1.85 8.30
CA PHE A 135 0.71 -0.43 8.28
C PHE A 135 0.56 0.16 6.87
N SER A 136 1.06 -0.53 5.83
CA SER A 136 0.92 -0.11 4.43
C SER A 136 -0.55 0.03 4.01
N ILE A 137 -1.41 -0.90 4.42
CA ILE A 137 -2.86 -0.82 4.16
C ILE A 137 -3.46 0.42 4.84
N GLY A 138 -3.08 0.69 6.09
CA GLY A 138 -3.49 1.90 6.81
C GLY A 138 -3.09 3.17 6.06
N CYS A 139 -1.83 3.26 5.64
CA CYS A 139 -1.33 4.42 4.89
C CYS A 139 -2.00 4.58 3.52
N THR A 140 -2.26 3.50 2.80
CA THR A 140 -2.95 3.56 1.50
C THR A 140 -4.44 3.86 1.62
N THR A 141 -5.04 3.72 2.80
CA THR A 141 -6.47 4.04 3.01
C THR A 141 -6.73 5.54 2.95
N VAL A 142 -5.87 6.34 3.58
CA VAL A 142 -6.09 7.78 3.76
C VAL A 142 -6.27 8.52 2.42
N PRO A 143 -5.40 8.35 1.41
CA PRO A 143 -5.47 9.18 0.21
C PRO A 143 -6.76 9.00 -0.61
N TRP A 144 -7.19 7.75 -0.83
CA TRP A 144 -8.45 7.53 -1.56
C TRP A 144 -9.66 7.89 -0.69
N ALA A 145 -9.62 7.65 0.63
CA ALA A 145 -10.72 8.02 1.53
C ALA A 145 -10.93 9.55 1.59
N VAL A 146 -9.85 10.33 1.59
CA VAL A 146 -9.91 11.81 1.52
C VAL A 146 -10.56 12.26 0.20
N VAL A 147 -10.15 11.67 -0.93
CA VAL A 147 -10.77 11.97 -2.23
C VAL A 147 -12.26 11.60 -2.24
N THR A 148 -12.63 10.45 -1.68
CA THR A 148 -14.03 10.05 -1.52
C THR A 148 -14.81 11.06 -0.67
N ALA A 149 -14.21 11.55 0.42
CA ALA A 149 -14.84 12.55 1.27
C ALA A 149 -15.12 13.84 0.47
N PHE A 150 -14.14 14.35 -0.27
CA PHE A 150 -14.34 15.52 -1.13
C PHE A 150 -15.42 15.32 -2.20
N TYR A 151 -15.53 14.10 -2.74
CA TYR A 151 -16.53 13.78 -3.75
C TYR A 151 -17.97 13.83 -3.20
N TYR A 152 -18.20 13.42 -1.96
CA TYR A 152 -19.55 13.34 -1.37
C TYR A 152 -19.93 14.50 -0.47
N THR A 153 -18.95 15.26 0.03
CA THR A 153 -19.19 16.33 1.00
C THR A 153 -18.54 17.64 0.56
N SER A 154 -19.24 18.74 0.79
CA SER A 154 -18.69 20.09 0.62
C SER A 154 -18.02 20.53 1.91
N PHE A 155 -16.91 21.25 1.77
CA PHE A 155 -16.13 21.78 2.89
C PHE A 155 -16.04 23.29 2.76
N CYS A 156 -16.20 24.01 3.86
CA CYS A 156 -16.20 25.48 3.88
C CYS A 156 -17.18 26.13 2.86
N GLY A 157 -18.29 25.45 2.53
CA GLY A 157 -19.26 25.92 1.52
C GLY A 157 -18.76 25.85 0.08
N LEU A 158 -17.60 25.24 -0.17
CA LEU A 158 -17.02 25.06 -1.49
C LEU A 158 -17.45 23.72 -2.09
N GLU A 159 -18.05 23.74 -3.28
CA GLU A 159 -18.57 22.54 -3.97
C GLU A 159 -17.69 22.08 -5.16
N PHE A 160 -16.57 22.75 -5.43
CA PHE A 160 -15.76 22.52 -6.64
C PHE A 160 -15.09 21.13 -6.71
N LEU A 161 -15.00 20.40 -5.59
CA LEU A 161 -14.49 19.02 -5.53
C LEU A 161 -15.59 17.97 -5.44
N THR A 162 -16.83 18.40 -5.28
CA THR A 162 -17.97 17.50 -5.08
C THR A 162 -18.37 16.84 -6.39
N HIS A 163 -19.12 15.73 -6.29
CA HIS A 163 -19.70 15.00 -7.41
C HIS A 163 -20.61 15.82 -8.32
N LYS A 164 -20.95 17.07 -8.00
CA LYS A 164 -21.67 17.99 -8.89
C LYS A 164 -20.76 18.45 -10.02
N GLU A 165 -19.57 18.92 -9.66
CA GLU A 165 -18.59 19.52 -10.58
C GLU A 165 -17.54 18.53 -11.08
N THR A 166 -17.34 17.42 -10.36
CA THR A 166 -16.27 16.46 -10.67
C THR A 166 -16.78 15.04 -10.88
N SER A 167 -15.99 14.24 -11.61
CA SER A 167 -16.08 12.80 -11.70
C SER A 167 -14.80 12.15 -11.17
N LEU A 168 -14.90 10.90 -10.73
CA LEU A 168 -13.74 10.14 -10.26
C LEU A 168 -12.80 9.84 -11.43
N GLY A 169 -11.52 10.17 -11.24
CA GLY A 169 -10.47 9.98 -12.23
C GLY A 169 -9.78 8.62 -12.15
N ALA A 170 -8.86 8.38 -13.09
CA ALA A 170 -8.10 7.14 -13.16
C ALA A 170 -7.20 6.94 -11.92
N GLY A 171 -6.62 8.02 -11.38
CA GLY A 171 -5.76 7.96 -10.19
C GLY A 171 -6.49 7.35 -8.99
N TYR A 172 -7.75 7.76 -8.78
CA TYR A 172 -8.59 7.25 -7.70
C TYR A 172 -8.85 5.74 -7.82
N VAL A 173 -9.21 5.28 -9.02
CA VAL A 173 -9.49 3.86 -9.28
C VAL A 173 -8.22 3.02 -9.07
N LEU A 174 -7.05 3.51 -9.50
CA LEU A 174 -5.78 2.80 -9.30
C LEU A 174 -5.44 2.66 -7.81
N LEU A 175 -5.71 3.68 -6.99
CA LEU A 175 -5.51 3.60 -5.55
C LEU A 175 -6.44 2.58 -4.88
N ILE A 176 -7.71 2.52 -5.28
CA ILE A 176 -8.65 1.51 -4.76
C ILE A 176 -8.20 0.11 -5.14
N ILE A 177 -7.83 -0.11 -6.40
CA ILE A 177 -7.36 -1.43 -6.86
C ILE A 177 -6.11 -1.82 -6.07
N SER A 178 -5.16 -0.89 -5.89
CA SER A 178 -3.97 -1.12 -5.06
C SER A 178 -4.31 -1.52 -3.63
N PHE A 179 -5.27 -0.84 -2.99
CA PHE A 179 -5.74 -1.15 -1.65
C PHE A 179 -6.35 -2.55 -1.56
N VAL A 180 -7.23 -2.91 -2.50
CA VAL A 180 -7.85 -4.24 -2.55
C VAL A 180 -6.80 -5.34 -2.77
N VAL A 181 -5.85 -5.12 -3.67
CA VAL A 181 -4.74 -6.06 -3.92
C VAL A 181 -3.91 -6.27 -2.65
N GLN A 182 -3.62 -5.22 -1.87
CA GLN A 182 -2.90 -5.34 -0.61
C GLN A 182 -3.67 -6.16 0.43
N ILE A 183 -4.98 -5.97 0.57
CA ILE A 183 -5.81 -6.75 1.50
C ILE A 183 -5.80 -8.23 1.12
N ILE A 184 -6.06 -8.55 -0.16
CA ILE A 184 -6.06 -9.93 -0.65
C ILE A 184 -4.67 -10.56 -0.46
N SER A 185 -3.61 -9.82 -0.78
CA SER A 185 -2.23 -10.22 -0.57
C SER A 185 -1.94 -10.60 0.88
N LEU A 186 -2.33 -9.75 1.84
CA LEU A 186 -2.14 -10.02 3.27
C LEU A 186 -2.92 -11.26 3.73
N ILE A 187 -4.17 -11.39 3.30
CA ILE A 187 -5.01 -12.55 3.62
C ILE A 187 -4.35 -13.84 3.11
N LEU A 188 -3.97 -13.86 1.84
CA LEU A 188 -3.30 -15.02 1.24
C LEU A 188 -1.97 -15.34 1.92
N PHE A 189 -1.18 -14.33 2.28
CA PHE A 189 0.06 -14.51 3.03
C PHE A 189 -0.18 -15.18 4.39
N VAL A 190 -1.16 -14.69 5.16
CA VAL A 190 -1.46 -15.24 6.49
C VAL A 190 -1.87 -16.71 6.43
N PHE A 191 -2.70 -17.08 5.45
CA PHE A 191 -3.23 -18.43 5.30
C PHE A 191 -2.25 -19.42 4.66
N LEU A 192 -1.52 -19.01 3.62
CA LEU A 192 -0.67 -19.90 2.85
C LEU A 192 0.76 -20.01 3.40
N GLU A 193 1.19 -19.09 4.26
CA GLU A 193 2.52 -19.10 4.84
C GLU A 193 2.58 -19.94 6.13
N PRO A 194 3.36 -21.03 6.19
CA PRO A 194 3.41 -21.90 7.36
C PRO A 194 4.03 -21.21 8.59
N ASP A 195 3.38 -21.34 9.75
CA ASP A 195 3.91 -20.87 11.04
C ASP A 195 5.12 -21.71 11.47
N THR A 196 6.32 -21.18 11.32
CA THR A 196 7.56 -21.86 11.76
C THR A 196 7.68 -21.89 13.30
N SER A 197 7.06 -20.92 13.99
CA SER A 197 7.01 -20.80 15.45
C SER A 197 6.28 -21.97 16.16
N LYS A 198 5.19 -22.48 15.57
CA LYS A 198 4.45 -23.63 16.14
C LYS A 198 5.31 -24.90 16.16
N LYS A 199 6.07 -25.14 15.10
CA LYS A 199 7.01 -26.28 15.02
C LYS A 199 8.14 -26.19 16.04
N LYS A 200 8.72 -25.01 16.29
CA LYS A 200 9.82 -24.87 17.26
C LYS A 200 9.37 -25.15 18.71
N SER A 201 8.15 -24.73 19.04
CA SER A 201 7.55 -24.95 20.37
C SER A 201 7.16 -26.41 20.60
N GLU A 202 6.62 -27.06 19.57
CA GLU A 202 6.26 -28.48 19.60
C GLU A 202 7.51 -29.39 19.68
N VAL A 203 8.57 -29.06 18.93
CA VAL A 203 9.85 -29.79 18.98
C VAL A 203 10.56 -29.57 20.32
N ALA A 204 10.51 -28.36 20.89
CA ALA A 204 11.06 -28.09 22.22
C ALA A 204 10.28 -28.80 23.34
N GLY A 205 8.94 -28.86 23.25
CA GLY A 205 8.10 -29.61 24.19
C GLY A 205 8.34 -31.12 24.12
N LYS A 206 8.57 -31.66 22.92
CA LYS A 206 8.89 -33.08 22.71
C LYS A 206 10.30 -33.45 23.15
N ALA A 207 11.26 -32.53 23.06
CA ALA A 207 12.62 -32.69 23.58
C ALA A 207 12.72 -32.52 25.11
N ALA A 208 11.74 -31.86 25.73
CA ALA A 208 11.66 -31.64 27.18
C ALA A 208 10.89 -32.72 27.94
N SER A 209 10.40 -33.77 27.27
CA SER A 209 9.83 -34.97 27.91
C SER A 209 10.94 -36.02 28.05
N PRO A 210 11.55 -36.19 29.24
CA PRO A 210 12.49 -37.27 29.47
C PRO A 210 11.69 -38.57 29.54
N ASP A 211 11.67 -39.33 28.47
CA ASP A 211 11.39 -40.76 28.58
C ASP A 211 12.52 -41.36 29.44
N ALA A 212 12.16 -41.64 30.68
CA ALA A 212 12.94 -42.41 31.63
C ALA A 212 13.18 -43.81 31.02
N CYS A 213 14.27 -43.94 30.27
CA CYS A 213 14.87 -45.23 29.98
C CYS A 213 15.72 -45.64 31.19
N SER A 214 15.09 -46.30 32.16
CA SER A 214 15.72 -47.33 33.00
C SER A 214 15.04 -48.62 32.56
N SER A 215 15.70 -49.67 32.09
CA SER A 215 17.00 -50.21 32.49
C SER A 215 17.65 -50.99 31.34
N ALA A 216 18.97 -50.98 31.34
CA ALA A 216 19.87 -51.76 30.48
C ALA A 216 19.56 -53.26 30.47
N GLY A 217 19.81 -53.91 29.33
CA GLY A 217 19.92 -55.36 29.23
C GLY A 217 21.29 -55.88 29.65
N SER A 218 21.35 -57.13 30.08
CA SER A 218 22.52 -58.00 29.87
C SER A 218 22.10 -59.47 29.88
N ALA A 219 22.58 -60.20 28.88
CA ALA A 219 22.41 -61.64 28.69
C ALA A 219 23.51 -62.44 29.43
N ALA A 220 23.24 -63.75 29.58
CA ALA A 220 24.18 -64.88 29.69
C ALA A 220 25.17 -64.93 30.88
N HIS A 221 24.88 -65.77 31.87
CA HIS A 221 25.53 -67.09 32.07
C HIS A 221 24.75 -67.93 33.09
#